data_AF-A0A178YDS6-F1
#
_entry.id   AF-A0A178YDS6-F1
#
_cell.length_a   1.000
_cell.length_b   1.000
_cell.length_c   1.000
_cell.angle_alpha   90.00
_cell.angle_beta   90.00
_cell.angle_gamma   90.00
#
_symmetry.space_group_name_H-M   'P 1'
#
loop_
_entity.id
_entity.type
_entity.pdbx_description
1 polymer ?
#
loop_
_entity_poly.entity_id
_entity_poly.type
_entity_poly.pdbx_seq_one_letter_code
_entity_poly.pdbx_strand_id
1 'polypeptide(L)'
;MDRRTAPMAWLSAALAATPASAQCVQARAIYADPAGTYELHFEPVGSESAVTSNHFKVKVGKTGLSLDGVVMQSGEPMRANGIVMHDCPTGDVTGAELDACTVWEGVIYTVDKAGRIGLLETEDAPAAEQILLPDFGPSLRTSSAWGAGKANADSSDVFAFKGCAG
;
A
#
# COMPACT_ATOMS: atom_id res chain seq x y z
N MET A 1 -56.65 -4.92 -52.55
CA MET A 1 -56.39 -5.29 -51.14
C MET A 1 -54.97 -5.78 -51.04
N ASP A 2 -54.02 -4.88 -50.77
CA ASP A 2 -52.59 -5.18 -50.69
C ASP A 2 -52.21 -5.62 -49.26
N ARG A 3 -51.67 -6.85 -49.15
CA ARG A 3 -51.09 -7.39 -47.91
C ARG A 3 -49.68 -6.83 -47.76
N ARG A 4 -49.50 -5.83 -46.90
CA ARG A 4 -48.17 -5.37 -46.48
C ARG A 4 -47.63 -6.27 -45.37
N THR A 5 -46.66 -7.10 -45.69
CA THR A 5 -45.89 -7.91 -44.75
C THR A 5 -44.79 -7.01 -44.16
N ALA A 6 -44.86 -6.70 -42.85
CA ALA A 6 -43.84 -5.93 -42.16
C ALA A 6 -42.76 -6.89 -41.58
N PRO A 7 -41.45 -6.65 -41.80
CA PRO A 7 -40.41 -7.43 -41.16
C PRO A 7 -40.22 -6.93 -39.72
N MET A 8 -40.44 -7.84 -38.76
CA MET A 8 -40.19 -7.60 -37.35
C MET A 8 -38.68 -7.73 -37.09
N ALA A 9 -38.00 -6.60 -36.91
CA ALA A 9 -36.57 -6.57 -36.57
C ALA A 9 -36.39 -6.96 -35.10
N TRP A 10 -35.73 -8.09 -34.86
CA TRP A 10 -35.34 -8.54 -33.52
C TRP A 10 -34.07 -7.79 -33.09
N LEU A 11 -34.18 -6.89 -32.13
CA LEU A 11 -33.03 -6.29 -31.45
C LEU A 11 -32.51 -7.28 -30.39
N SER A 12 -31.37 -7.91 -30.66
CA SER A 12 -30.61 -8.65 -29.67
C SER A 12 -29.90 -7.67 -28.73
N ALA A 13 -30.39 -7.52 -27.50
CA ALA A 13 -29.71 -6.77 -26.45
C ALA A 13 -28.49 -7.59 -25.96
N ALA A 14 -27.28 -7.18 -26.36
CA ALA A 14 -26.06 -7.71 -25.78
C ALA A 14 -25.89 -7.14 -24.37
N LEU A 15 -26.10 -7.96 -23.34
CA LEU A 15 -25.68 -7.63 -21.98
C LEU A 15 -24.15 -7.64 -21.94
N ALA A 16 -23.53 -6.46 -22.02
CA ALA A 16 -22.14 -6.30 -21.66
C ALA A 16 -22.00 -6.53 -20.14
N ALA A 17 -21.50 -7.71 -19.76
CA ALA A 17 -21.07 -7.95 -18.39
C ALA A 17 -19.86 -7.05 -18.11
N THR A 18 -20.07 -5.91 -17.46
CA THR A 18 -18.97 -5.15 -16.86
C THR A 18 -18.35 -6.06 -15.80
N PRO A 19 -17.04 -6.36 -15.86
CA PRO A 19 -16.40 -7.04 -14.74
C PRO A 19 -16.67 -6.21 -13.50
N ALA A 20 -17.31 -6.82 -12.50
CA ALA A 20 -17.38 -6.24 -11.18
C ALA A 20 -15.93 -6.17 -10.68
N SER A 21 -15.28 -5.02 -10.88
CA SER A 21 -14.07 -4.72 -10.15
C SER A 21 -14.49 -4.73 -8.69
N ALA A 22 -14.20 -5.82 -7.98
CA ALA A 22 -14.20 -5.78 -6.52
C ALA A 22 -13.38 -4.54 -6.16
N GLN A 23 -14.02 -3.55 -5.54
CA GLN A 23 -13.34 -2.33 -5.13
C GLN A 23 -12.14 -2.75 -4.29
N CYS A 24 -10.94 -2.37 -4.74
CA CYS A 24 -9.72 -2.66 -4.01
C CYS A 24 -9.85 -2.08 -2.62
N VAL A 25 -9.75 -2.91 -1.59
CA VAL A 25 -9.58 -2.44 -0.22
C VAL A 25 -8.09 -2.25 0.06
N GLN A 26 -7.78 -1.38 1.01
CA GLN A 26 -6.41 -1.05 1.38
C GLN A 26 -5.61 -2.30 1.73
N ALA A 27 -6.20 -3.28 2.44
CA ALA A 27 -5.60 -4.57 2.82
C ALA A 27 -5.09 -5.44 1.66
N ARG A 28 -5.40 -5.10 0.41
CA ARG A 28 -4.98 -5.84 -0.79
C ARG A 28 -4.22 -4.97 -1.79
N ALA A 29 -4.03 -3.70 -1.47
CA ALA A 29 -3.54 -2.72 -2.42
C ALA A 29 -2.02 -2.84 -2.63
N ILE A 30 -1.61 -2.70 -3.89
CA ILE A 30 -0.21 -2.67 -4.30
C ILE A 30 0.11 -1.29 -4.85
N TYR A 31 1.21 -0.70 -4.38
CA TYR A 31 1.71 0.58 -4.82
C TYR A 31 3.15 0.47 -5.28
N ALA A 32 3.59 1.34 -6.20
CA ALA A 32 4.98 1.41 -6.63
C ALA A 32 5.49 2.85 -6.60
N ASP A 33 6.78 3.01 -6.31
CA ASP A 33 7.46 4.29 -6.45
C ASP A 33 7.59 4.70 -7.93
N PRO A 34 7.91 5.97 -8.25
CA PRO A 34 8.02 6.43 -9.63
C PRO A 34 9.04 5.65 -10.48
N ALA A 35 10.11 5.13 -9.86
CA ALA A 35 11.12 4.34 -10.56
C ALA A 35 10.75 2.85 -10.67
N GLY A 36 9.70 2.38 -9.97
CA GLY A 36 9.34 0.98 -9.88
C GLY A 36 10.38 0.09 -9.19
N THR A 37 11.26 0.69 -8.40
CA THR A 37 12.29 -0.01 -7.61
C THR A 37 11.70 -0.57 -6.32
N TYR A 38 10.71 0.10 -5.75
CA TYR A 38 10.09 -0.23 -4.48
C TYR A 38 8.59 -0.42 -4.68
N GLU A 39 8.05 -1.49 -4.10
CA GLU A 39 6.61 -1.71 -4.05
C GLU A 39 6.13 -1.85 -2.61
N LEU A 40 5.01 -1.18 -2.30
CA LEU A 40 4.26 -1.42 -1.07
C LEU A 40 3.16 -2.44 -1.36
N HIS A 41 3.16 -3.55 -0.64
CA HIS A 41 2.16 -4.60 -0.74
C HIS A 41 1.40 -4.63 0.58
N PHE A 42 0.21 -4.06 0.61
CA PHE A 42 -0.64 -4.18 1.78
C PHE A 42 -1.20 -5.59 1.89
N GLU A 43 -1.30 -6.07 3.12
CA GLU A 43 -1.76 -7.41 3.45
C GLU A 43 -2.78 -7.30 4.60
N PRO A 44 -3.76 -8.22 4.69
CA PRO A 44 -4.68 -8.23 5.82
C PRO A 44 -3.91 -8.35 7.13
N VAL A 45 -4.26 -7.52 8.12
CA VAL A 45 -3.62 -7.53 9.44
C VAL A 45 -3.76 -8.89 10.12
N GLY A 46 -4.83 -9.63 9.81
CA GLY A 46 -5.10 -10.95 10.35
C GLY A 46 -5.46 -10.90 11.83
N SER A 47 -5.09 -11.95 12.59
CA SER A 47 -5.34 -12.02 14.04
C SER A 47 -4.27 -11.33 14.89
N GLU A 48 -3.27 -10.70 14.26
CA GLU A 48 -2.16 -10.08 14.96
C GLU A 48 -2.54 -8.68 15.46
N SER A 49 -2.54 -8.55 16.80
CA SER A 49 -2.60 -7.32 17.60
C SER A 49 -3.74 -6.33 17.32
N ALA A 50 -4.65 -6.16 18.30
CA ALA A 50 -5.81 -5.26 18.22
C ALA A 50 -5.49 -3.76 17.99
N VAL A 51 -4.21 -3.38 17.95
CA VAL A 51 -3.74 -2.01 17.77
C VAL A 51 -3.23 -1.73 16.34
N THR A 52 -3.01 -2.76 15.53
CA THR A 52 -2.55 -2.62 14.15
C THR A 52 -3.74 -2.33 13.25
N SER A 53 -3.72 -1.17 12.58
CA SER A 53 -4.78 -0.73 11.68
C SER A 53 -4.55 -1.14 10.22
N ASN A 54 -3.28 -1.30 9.83
CA ASN A 54 -2.86 -1.78 8.51
C ASN A 54 -1.51 -2.50 8.64
N HIS A 55 -1.27 -3.44 7.74
CA HIS A 55 0.00 -4.12 7.56
C HIS A 55 0.41 -4.08 6.09
N PHE A 56 1.71 -3.93 5.83
CA PHE A 56 2.25 -3.93 4.48
C PHE A 56 3.69 -4.45 4.44
N LYS A 57 4.10 -4.94 3.28
CA LYS A 57 5.49 -5.24 2.95
C LYS A 57 6.06 -4.19 2.03
N VAL A 58 7.31 -3.80 2.23
CA VAL A 58 8.08 -3.05 1.23
C VAL A 58 8.99 -4.04 0.50
N LYS A 59 8.74 -4.26 -0.79
CA LYS A 59 9.56 -5.12 -1.65
C LYS A 59 10.56 -4.28 -2.42
N VAL A 60 11.82 -4.69 -2.39
CA VAL A 60 12.92 -3.98 -3.08
C VAL A 60 13.32 -4.76 -4.33
N GLY A 61 12.84 -4.34 -5.49
CA GLY A 61 13.23 -4.85 -6.81
C GLY A 61 13.58 -6.34 -6.90
N LYS A 62 14.65 -6.68 -7.61
CA LYS A 62 15.10 -8.07 -7.83
C LYS A 62 16.01 -8.61 -6.72
N THR A 63 16.13 -7.91 -5.59
CA THR A 63 17.08 -8.30 -4.52
C THR A 63 16.49 -9.37 -3.60
N GLY A 64 15.17 -9.58 -3.66
CA GLY A 64 14.45 -10.48 -2.75
C GLY A 64 14.29 -9.91 -1.34
N LEU A 65 14.80 -8.70 -1.08
CA LEU A 65 14.66 -8.01 0.19
C LEU A 65 13.21 -7.56 0.39
N SER A 66 12.68 -7.87 1.57
CA SER A 66 11.35 -7.47 2.01
C SER A 66 11.43 -6.86 3.41
N LEU A 67 10.75 -5.74 3.60
CA LEU A 67 10.64 -5.04 4.88
C LEU A 67 9.23 -5.20 5.41
N ASP A 68 9.09 -5.17 6.73
CA ASP A 68 7.79 -5.27 7.41
C ASP A 68 7.31 -3.89 7.83
N GLY A 69 6.12 -3.50 7.41
CA GLY A 69 5.47 -2.24 7.72
C GLY A 69 4.21 -2.47 8.54
N VAL A 70 4.14 -1.87 9.73
CA VAL A 70 2.94 -1.88 10.58
C VAL A 70 2.44 -0.45 10.77
N VAL A 71 1.12 -0.28 10.82
CA VAL A 71 0.49 1.02 11.04
C VAL A 71 -0.37 1.00 12.28
N MET A 72 -0.09 1.87 13.24
CA MET A 72 -0.87 2.04 14.45
C MET A 72 -1.51 3.42 14.47
N GLN A 73 -2.73 3.49 15.02
CA GLN A 73 -3.37 4.77 15.31
C GLN A 73 -2.81 5.29 16.65
N SER A 74 -1.92 6.28 16.60
CA SER A 74 -1.23 6.79 17.79
C SER A 74 -0.93 8.29 17.74
N GLY A 75 -0.48 8.84 18.88
CA GLY A 75 -0.18 10.26 19.03
C GLY A 75 -1.39 11.14 19.40
N GLU A 76 -1.14 12.44 19.59
CA GLU A 76 -2.16 13.45 19.87
C GLU A 76 -1.98 14.64 18.91
N PRO A 77 -2.86 14.82 17.90
CA PRO A 77 -4.03 14.00 17.60
C PRO A 77 -3.65 12.61 17.07
N MET A 78 -4.59 11.67 17.16
CA MET A 78 -4.43 10.31 16.66
C MET A 78 -4.18 10.30 15.14
N ARG A 79 -3.11 9.63 14.73
CA ARG A 79 -2.66 9.55 13.33
C ARG A 79 -2.23 8.13 12.99
N ALA A 80 -2.29 7.81 11.71
CA ALA A 80 -1.75 6.57 11.15
C ALA A 80 -0.22 6.63 11.14
N ASN A 81 0.41 6.29 12.27
CA ASN A 81 1.87 6.19 12.38
C ASN A 81 2.32 4.81 11.91
N GLY A 82 3.17 4.81 10.91
CA GLY A 82 3.81 3.63 10.37
C GLY A 82 5.21 3.43 10.94
N ILE A 83 5.60 2.16 11.10
CA ILE A 83 6.97 1.75 11.39
C ILE A 83 7.34 0.71 10.32
N VAL A 84 8.48 0.91 9.66
CA VAL A 84 9.06 -0.07 8.73
C VAL A 84 10.31 -0.65 9.37
N MET A 85 10.39 -1.98 9.35
CA MET A 85 11.38 -2.79 10.06
C MET A 85 12.03 -3.79 9.11
N HIS A 86 13.26 -4.18 9.41
CA HIS A 86 13.95 -5.27 8.73
C HIS A 86 14.41 -6.31 9.75
N ASP A 87 13.84 -7.51 9.68
CA ASP A 87 14.21 -8.66 10.50
C ASP A 87 14.34 -8.35 12.01
N CYS A 88 13.43 -7.53 12.53
CA CYS A 88 13.41 -7.18 13.94
C CYS A 88 13.18 -8.41 14.83
N PRO A 89 13.91 -8.56 15.95
CA PRO A 89 13.69 -9.64 16.89
C PRO A 89 12.31 -9.54 17.54
N THR A 90 11.79 -10.67 18.01
CA THR A 90 10.51 -10.76 18.73
C THR A 90 10.74 -11.20 20.17
N GLY A 91 9.91 -10.74 21.10
CA GLY A 91 9.97 -11.14 22.51
C GLY A 91 10.53 -10.04 23.41
N ASP A 92 11.44 -10.40 24.31
CA ASP A 92 12.12 -9.44 25.19
C ASP A 92 13.20 -8.70 24.40
N VAL A 93 12.80 -7.59 23.78
CA VAL A 93 13.63 -6.75 22.92
C VAL A 93 13.97 -5.45 23.64
N THR A 94 15.25 -5.08 23.63
CA THR A 94 15.68 -3.78 24.12
C THR A 94 15.33 -2.68 23.12
N GLY A 95 15.19 -1.43 23.59
CA GLY A 95 14.97 -0.29 22.70
C GLY A 95 16.08 -0.13 21.65
N ALA A 96 17.33 -0.42 22.02
CA ALA A 96 18.46 -0.35 21.09
C ALA A 96 18.40 -1.40 19.97
N GLU A 97 17.87 -2.60 20.26
CA GLU A 97 17.67 -3.63 19.24
C GLU A 97 16.56 -3.25 18.27
N LEU A 98 15.47 -2.68 18.79
CA LEU A 98 14.38 -2.15 17.97
C LEU A 98 14.85 -0.99 17.09
N ASP A 99 15.62 -0.05 17.64
CA ASP A 99 16.18 1.08 16.87
C ASP A 99 17.11 0.60 15.76
N ALA A 100 17.90 -0.45 16.00
CA ALA A 100 18.86 -0.97 15.03
C ALA A 100 18.20 -1.68 13.83
N CYS A 101 17.04 -2.28 14.04
CA CYS A 101 16.27 -2.98 12.99
C CYS A 101 15.14 -2.12 12.40
N THR A 102 14.83 -0.97 13.02
CA THR A 102 13.89 0.01 12.47
C THR A 102 14.55 0.80 11.35
N VAL A 103 13.81 0.93 10.27
CA VAL A 103 14.26 1.54 9.02
C VAL A 103 13.70 2.93 8.90
N TRP A 104 12.41 3.06 9.16
CA TRP A 104 11.65 4.30 9.02
C TRP A 104 10.50 4.29 10.01
N GLU A 105 10.19 5.48 10.53
CA GLU A 105 9.03 5.71 11.37
C GLU A 105 8.44 7.08 11.03
N GLY A 106 7.12 7.16 10.90
CA GLY A 106 6.45 8.42 10.62
C GLY A 106 4.96 8.30 10.33
N VAL A 107 4.30 9.45 10.15
CA VAL A 107 2.89 9.49 9.76
C VAL A 107 2.74 9.12 8.29
N ILE A 108 1.83 8.19 7.98
CA ILE A 108 1.45 7.83 6.62
C ILE A 108 0.31 8.72 6.15
N TYR A 109 0.49 9.32 4.98
CA TYR A 109 -0.53 10.10 4.31
C TYR A 109 -1.00 9.43 3.02
N THR A 110 -2.21 9.78 2.63
CA THR A 110 -2.82 9.39 1.35
C THR A 110 -2.99 10.63 0.48
N VAL A 111 -2.97 10.45 -0.84
CA VAL A 111 -3.33 11.53 -1.78
C VAL A 111 -4.46 11.03 -2.67
N ASP A 112 -5.57 11.76 -2.74
CA ASP A 112 -6.72 11.44 -3.60
C ASP A 112 -6.51 11.89 -5.06
N LYS A 113 -7.45 11.54 -5.96
CA LYS A 113 -7.40 11.95 -7.39
C LYS A 113 -7.40 13.46 -7.61
N ALA A 114 -7.86 14.24 -6.63
CA ALA A 114 -7.89 15.69 -6.68
C ALA A 114 -6.64 16.32 -6.03
N GLY A 115 -5.68 15.50 -5.58
CA GLY A 115 -4.46 15.96 -4.92
C GLY A 115 -4.65 16.33 -3.45
N ARG A 116 -5.76 15.96 -2.81
CA ARG A 116 -5.97 16.22 -1.39
C ARG A 116 -5.21 15.22 -0.54
N ILE A 117 -4.55 15.74 0.49
CA ILE A 117 -3.81 14.93 1.46
C ILE A 117 -4.76 14.51 2.58
N GLY A 118 -4.80 13.21 2.86
CA GLY A 118 -5.53 12.60 3.96
C GLY A 118 -4.63 11.72 4.84
N LEU A 119 -5.20 11.16 5.90
CA LEU A 119 -4.55 10.09 6.66
C LEU A 119 -4.88 8.73 6.03
N LEU A 120 -4.03 7.75 6.26
CA LEU A 120 -4.35 6.36 5.92
C LEU A 120 -5.52 5.87 6.80
N GLU A 121 -6.57 5.39 6.14
CA GLU A 121 -7.74 4.79 6.80
C GLU A 121 -7.47 3.33 7.21
N THR A 122 -8.47 2.65 7.77
CA THR A 122 -8.36 1.24 8.17
C THR A 122 -8.23 0.31 6.96
N GLU A 123 -7.74 -0.92 7.18
CA GLU A 123 -7.47 -1.90 6.12
C GLU A 123 -8.66 -2.20 5.18
N ASP A 124 -9.91 -2.11 5.66
CA ASP A 124 -11.13 -2.36 4.88
C ASP A 124 -11.58 -1.16 4.02
N ALA A 125 -10.97 0.01 4.20
CA ALA A 125 -11.30 1.19 3.43
C ALA A 125 -10.91 1.02 1.96
N PRO A 126 -11.53 1.78 1.03
CA PRO A 126 -11.08 1.80 -0.36
C PRO A 126 -9.59 2.14 -0.45
N ALA A 127 -8.86 1.43 -1.31
CA ALA A 127 -7.45 1.68 -1.52
C ALA A 127 -7.21 3.14 -1.94
N ALA A 128 -6.28 3.80 -1.27
CA ALA A 128 -5.85 5.15 -1.64
C ALA A 128 -5.26 5.17 -3.06
N GLU A 129 -5.29 6.33 -3.72
CA GLU A 129 -4.67 6.48 -5.05
C GLU A 129 -3.14 6.59 -4.97
N GLN A 130 -2.64 7.26 -3.93
CA GLN A 130 -1.22 7.31 -3.61
C GLN A 130 -1.00 7.24 -2.11
N ILE A 131 0.14 6.67 -1.72
CA ILE A 131 0.68 6.67 -0.36
C ILE A 131 1.90 7.58 -0.34
N LEU A 132 1.99 8.40 0.70
CA LEU A 132 3.15 9.22 1.02
C LEU A 132 3.73 8.75 2.36
N LEU A 133 4.99 8.34 2.33
CA LEU A 133 5.83 8.02 3.48
C LEU A 133 6.92 9.10 3.60
N PRO A 134 6.67 10.18 4.35
CA PRO A 134 7.60 11.31 4.42
C PRO A 134 8.98 10.86 4.89
N ASP A 135 10.03 11.29 4.18
CA ASP A 135 11.44 10.98 4.49
C ASP A 135 11.83 9.49 4.33
N PHE A 136 10.96 8.67 3.73
CA PHE A 136 11.24 7.25 3.53
C PHE A 136 12.47 7.02 2.65
N GLY A 137 12.58 7.72 1.51
CA GLY A 137 13.71 7.60 0.60
C GLY A 137 15.06 7.85 1.30
N PRO A 138 15.23 8.97 2.03
CA PRO A 138 16.38 9.21 2.90
C PRO A 138 16.62 8.12 3.95
N SER A 139 15.60 7.72 4.70
CA SER A 139 15.70 6.65 5.71
C SER A 139 16.22 5.34 5.13
N LEU A 140 15.77 4.96 3.92
CA LEU A 140 16.25 3.75 3.24
C LEU A 140 17.78 3.78 2.98
N ARG A 141 18.35 4.96 2.73
CA ARG A 141 19.78 5.12 2.39
C ARG A 141 20.66 5.13 3.64
N THR A 142 20.16 5.71 4.72
CA THR A 142 20.91 5.90 5.97
C THR A 142 20.79 4.70 6.89
N SER A 143 19.70 3.91 6.80
CA SER A 143 19.48 2.76 7.67
C SER A 143 20.65 1.80 7.66
N SER A 144 21.05 1.39 8.86
CA SER A 144 22.00 0.31 9.10
C SER A 144 21.34 -1.06 9.16
N ALA A 145 20.00 -1.13 9.12
CA ALA A 145 19.25 -2.35 9.33
C ALA A 145 19.58 -3.40 8.26
N TRP A 146 19.80 -2.99 7.01
CA TRP A 146 20.22 -3.89 5.93
C TRP A 146 21.66 -3.67 5.47
N GLY A 147 22.30 -4.78 5.08
CA GLY A 147 23.69 -4.85 4.64
C GLY A 147 23.97 -4.28 3.24
N ALA A 148 24.76 -5.01 2.44
CA ALA A 148 25.16 -4.56 1.10
C ALA A 148 23.97 -4.56 0.12
N GLY A 149 23.87 -3.53 -0.73
CA GLY A 149 22.74 -3.35 -1.67
C GLY A 149 21.81 -2.17 -1.35
N LYS A 150 22.31 -1.18 -0.59
CA LYS A 150 21.57 0.02 -0.16
C LYS A 150 20.76 0.67 -1.28
N ALA A 151 19.64 1.27 -0.89
CA ALA A 151 18.88 2.19 -1.72
C ALA A 151 19.79 3.21 -2.40
N ASN A 152 19.61 3.38 -3.71
CA ASN A 152 20.34 4.37 -4.49
C ASN A 152 19.61 5.73 -4.43
N ALA A 153 20.13 6.75 -5.14
CA ALA A 153 19.62 8.12 -5.06
C ALA A 153 18.16 8.28 -5.56
N ASP A 154 17.58 7.24 -6.15
CA ASP A 154 16.25 7.29 -6.76
C ASP A 154 15.13 6.89 -5.78
N SER A 155 15.45 6.67 -4.49
CA SER A 155 14.43 6.32 -3.50
C SER A 155 13.43 7.46 -3.28
N SER A 156 12.14 7.13 -3.41
CA SER A 156 11.03 8.06 -3.31
C SER A 156 10.25 7.91 -2.00
N ASP A 157 9.56 8.98 -1.63
CA ASP A 157 8.61 9.01 -0.52
C ASP A 157 7.18 8.72 -1.00
N VAL A 158 6.95 8.72 -2.32
CA VAL A 158 5.63 8.65 -2.94
C VAL A 158 5.45 7.32 -3.65
N PHE A 159 4.28 6.70 -3.46
CA PHE A 159 3.92 5.43 -4.08
C PHE A 159 2.54 5.53 -4.72
N ALA A 160 2.43 5.22 -6.01
CA ALA A 160 1.19 5.28 -6.76
C ALA A 160 0.53 3.90 -6.87
N PHE A 161 -0.80 3.87 -6.80
CA PHE A 161 -1.58 2.63 -6.89
C PHE A 161 -1.32 1.88 -8.20
N LYS A 162 -1.09 0.56 -8.10
CA LYS A 162 -0.80 -0.34 -9.21
C LYS A 162 -1.91 -1.35 -9.47
N GLY A 163 -2.62 -1.75 -8.41
CA GLY A 163 -3.63 -2.80 -8.46
C GLY A 163 -3.82 -3.45 -7.11
N CYS A 164 -4.47 -4.61 -7.10
CA CYS A 164 -4.70 -5.40 -5.90
C CYS A 164 -4.08 -6.78 -6.05
N ALA A 165 -3.65 -7.36 -4.93
CA ALA A 165 -3.39 -8.79 -4.85
C ALA A 165 -4.68 -9.57 -5.17
N GLY A 166 -4.55 -10.62 -5.99
CA GLY A 166 -5.64 -11.48 -6.49
C GLY A 166 -6.21 -12.43 -5.45
#